data_AF-A0A1J5PJ19-F1
#
_entry.id   AF-A0A1J5PJ19-F1
#
_cell.length_a   1.000
_cell.length_b   1.000
_cell.length_c   1.000
_cell.angle_alpha   90.00
_cell.angle_beta   90.00
_cell.angle_gamma   90.00
#
_symmetry.space_group_name_H-M   'P 1'
#
loop_
_entity.id
_entity.type
_entity.pdbx_description
1 polymer ?
#
loop_
_entity_poly.entity_id
_entity_poly.type
_entity_poly.pdbx_seq_one_letter_code
_entity_poly.pdbx_strand_id
1 'polypeptide(L)' 'MDELGCLRRGRNQWDCAAALNILAFCYGPMCVQSPTGIANLLRLGYPVGKISYYRGGMMDWQALGLTTVQGNRSAKK' A
#
# COMPACT_ATOMS: atom_id res chain seq x y z
N MET A 1 -6.76 7.93 -0.28
CA MET A 1 -7.63 7.43 0.81
C MET A 1 -9.01 7.06 0.25
N ASP A 2 -9.59 7.88 -0.64
CA ASP A 2 -10.83 7.51 -1.36
C ASP A 2 -10.74 6.14 -2.06
N GLU A 3 -9.68 5.91 -2.84
CA GLU A 3 -9.41 4.61 -3.50
C GLU A 3 -9.23 3.43 -2.53
N LEU A 4 -8.97 3.69 -1.25
CA LEU A 4 -8.78 2.68 -0.22
C LEU A 4 -10.05 2.41 0.59
N GLY A 5 -11.20 2.95 0.15
CA GLY A 5 -12.50 2.78 0.79
C GLY A 5 -12.77 3.74 1.96
N CYS A 6 -12.01 4.84 2.08
CA CYS A 6 -12.28 5.86 3.09
C CYS A 6 -13.04 7.04 2.47
N LEU A 7 -14.04 7.58 3.18
CA LEU A 7 -14.81 8.74 2.76
C LEU A 7 -14.21 10.02 3.33
N ARG A 8 -14.04 11.05 2.50
CA ARG A 8 -13.57 12.36 2.97
C ARG A 8 -14.69 13.12 3.69
N ARG A 9 -14.51 13.41 4.98
CA ARG A 9 -15.46 14.17 5.82
C ARG A 9 -15.10 15.65 5.96
N GLY A 10 -13.83 16.01 5.78
CA GLY A 10 -13.34 17.38 5.90
C GLY A 10 -11.94 17.53 5.32
N ARG A 11 -11.31 18.70 5.56
CA ARG A 11 -10.03 19.06 4.92
C ARG A 11 -8.89 18.07 5.23
N ASN A 12 -8.95 17.37 6.38
CA ASN A 12 -8.02 16.30 6.79
C ASN A 12 -8.71 15.21 7.65
N GLN A 13 -10.04 15.06 7.52
CA GLN A 13 -10.79 14.04 8.24
C GLN A 13 -11.28 12.97 7.27
N TRP A 14 -10.93 11.72 7.57
CA TRP A 14 -11.29 10.55 6.81
C TRP A 14 -12.15 9.62 7.67
N ASP A 15 -13.25 9.16 7.11
CA ASP A 15 -14.08 8.10 7.67
C ASP A 15 -13.71 6.78 6.98
N CYS A 16 -13.02 5.92 7.71
CA CYS A 16 -12.50 4.65 7.19
C CYS A 16 -13.29 3.43 7.69
N ALA A 17 -14.56 3.59 8.05
CA ALA A 17 -15.42 2.47 8.45
C ALA A 17 -15.46 1.35 7.39
N ALA A 18 -15.54 1.74 6.11
CA ALA A 18 -15.57 0.84 4.96
C ALA A 18 -14.18 0.60 4.31
N ALA A 19 -13.08 0.92 5.01
CA ALA A 19 -11.74 0.77 4.45
C ALA A 19 -11.44 -0.67 4.00
N LEU A 20 -10.68 -0.82 2.92
CA LEU A 20 -10.24 -2.11 2.40
C LEU A 20 -9.12 -2.71 3.26
N ASN A 21 -8.87 -4.02 3.13
CA ASN A 21 -7.61 -4.58 3.61
C ASN A 21 -6.54 -4.35 2.54
N ILE A 22 -5.39 -3.82 2.94
CA ILE A 22 -4.28 -3.52 2.02
C ILE A 22 -3.04 -4.31 2.38
N LEU A 23 -2.29 -4.70 1.35
CA LEU A 23 -0.95 -5.25 1.47
C LEU A 23 0.04 -4.24 0.89
N ALA A 24 0.87 -3.65 1.74
CA ALA A 24 1.94 -2.77 1.31
C ALA A 24 3.21 -3.59 1.02
N PHE A 25 3.88 -3.27 -0.09
CA PHE A 25 5.20 -3.81 -0.45
C PHE A 25 5.98 -2.80 -1.31
N CYS A 26 7.27 -3.03 -1.47
CA CYS A 26 8.16 -2.31 -2.39
C CYS A 26 9.19 -3.31 -2.94
N TYR A 27 10.40 -2.87 -3.26
CA TYR A 27 11.46 -3.75 -3.75
C TYR A 27 12.00 -4.70 -2.67
N GLY A 28 12.14 -4.24 -1.43
CA GLY A 28 12.62 -5.08 -0.32
C GLY A 28 12.83 -4.29 0.97
N PRO A 29 13.50 -4.88 1.98
CA PRO A 29 13.61 -4.30 3.32
C PRO A 29 14.30 -2.93 3.40
N MET A 30 15.11 -2.59 2.39
CA MET A 30 15.82 -1.31 2.29
C MET A 30 14.95 -0.16 1.79
N CYS A 31 13.73 -0.44 1.30
CA CYS A 31 12.85 0.58 0.76
C CYS A 31 12.21 1.43 1.86
N VAL A 32 12.59 2.71 1.93
CA VAL A 32 12.05 3.68 2.91
C VAL A 32 10.65 4.18 2.57
N GLN A 33 10.20 3.99 1.32
CA GLN A 33 8.92 4.50 0.85
C GLN A 33 7.73 3.74 1.44
N SER A 34 7.79 2.40 1.54
CA SER A 34 6.68 1.63 2.11
C SER A 34 6.41 1.96 3.58
N PRO A 35 7.42 2.00 4.49
CA PRO A 35 7.20 2.43 5.87
C PRO A 35 6.65 3.85 5.97
N THR A 36 7.14 4.77 5.13
CA THR A 36 6.66 6.15 5.09
C THR A 36 5.20 6.24 4.65
N GLY A 37 4.82 5.50 3.61
CA GLY A 37 3.44 5.41 3.14
C GLY A 37 2.50 4.84 4.21
N ILE A 38 2.89 3.75 4.87
CA ILE A 38 2.14 3.16 5.99
C ILE A 38 1.97 4.18 7.11
N ALA A 39 3.05 4.84 7.54
CA ALA A 39 2.99 5.86 8.59
C ALA A 39 2.05 7.01 8.23
N ASN A 40 2.04 7.45 6.98
CA ASN A 40 1.13 8.49 6.51
C ASN A 40 -0.34 8.04 6.56
N LEU A 41 -0.64 6.79 6.15
CA LEU A 41 -2.00 6.24 6.26
C LEU A 41 -2.47 6.20 7.71
N LEU A 42 -1.61 5.75 8.63
CA LEU A 42 -1.92 5.72 10.06
C LEU A 42 -2.17 7.12 10.63
N ARG A 43 -1.37 8.11 10.25
CA ARG A 43 -1.57 9.52 10.65
C ARG A 43 -2.90 10.10 10.15
N LEU A 44 -3.40 9.59 9.04
CA LEU A 44 -4.70 9.99 8.46
C LEU A 44 -5.88 9.18 9.03
N GLY A 45 -5.65 8.28 9.98
CA GLY A 45 -6.70 7.50 10.65
C GLY A 45 -7.08 6.20 9.94
N TYR A 46 -6.23 5.68 9.03
CA TYR A 46 -6.47 4.37 8.44
C TYR A 46 -6.39 3.26 9.51
N PRO A 47 -7.30 2.27 9.52
CA PRO A 47 -7.32 1.25 10.56
C PRO A 47 -6.05 0.39 10.54
N VAL A 48 -5.31 0.34 11.66
CA VAL A 48 -4.06 -0.43 11.79
C VAL A 48 -4.26 -1.89 11.40
N GLY A 49 -5.34 -2.51 11.88
CA GLY A 49 -5.64 -3.93 11.61
C GLY A 49 -5.99 -4.25 10.15
N LYS A 50 -6.12 -3.24 9.29
CA LYS A 50 -6.38 -3.41 7.85
C LYS A 50 -5.12 -3.25 6.99
N ILE A 51 -3.95 -3.03 7.60
CA ILE A 51 -2.68 -2.91 6.88
C ILE A 51 -1.82 -4.14 7.16
N SER A 52 -1.53 -4.90 6.11
CA SER A 52 -0.47 -5.90 6.11
C SER A 52 0.77 -5.33 5.42
N TYR A 53 1.96 -5.61 5.97
CA TYR A 53 3.22 -5.15 5.37
C TYR A 53 4.10 -6.34 5.01
N TYR A 54 4.24 -6.60 3.71
CA TYR A 54 5.18 -7.58 3.20
C TYR A 54 6.56 -6.95 3.04
N ARG A 55 7.33 -6.96 4.14
CA ARG A 55 8.64 -6.28 4.25
C ARG A 55 9.69 -6.82 3.28
N GLY A 56 9.62 -8.11 2.95
CA GLY A 56 10.51 -8.76 2.00
C GLY A 56 10.45 -8.19 0.58
N GLY A 57 9.30 -7.60 0.23
CA GLY A 57 9.08 -6.97 -1.06
C GLY A 57 9.33 -7.88 -2.26
N MET A 58 9.55 -7.28 -3.42
CA MET A 58 9.81 -8.02 -4.66
C MET A 58 11.08 -8.87 -4.61
N MET A 59 12.08 -8.49 -3.82
CA MET A 59 13.33 -9.24 -3.64
C MET A 59 13.05 -10.63 -3.09
N ASP A 60 12.36 -10.73 -1.95
CA ASP A 60 12.00 -12.02 -1.37
C ASP A 60 11.01 -12.78 -2.26
N TRP A 61 10.05 -12.07 -2.88
CA TRP A 61 9.08 -12.68 -3.81
C TRP A 61 9.76 -13.39 -4.98
N GLN A 62 10.76 -12.75 -5.58
CA GLN A 62 11.53 -13.30 -6.70
C GLN A 62 12.49 -14.40 -6.23
N ALA A 63 13.15 -14.24 -5.08
CA ALA A 63 14.04 -15.25 -4.52
C ALA A 63 13.31 -16.57 -4.22
N LEU A 64 12.03 -16.50 -3.85
CA LEU A 64 11.16 -17.65 -3.64
C LEU A 64 10.61 -18.26 -4.94
N GLY A 65 10.92 -17.70 -6.11
CA GLY A 65 10.43 -18.20 -7.40
C GLY A 65 8.91 -17.99 -7.61
N LEU A 66 8.30 -17.04 -6.89
CA LEU A 66 6.88 -16.75 -7.03
C LEU A 66 6.58 -16.05 -8.36
N THR A 67 5.36 -16.22 -8.86
CA THR A 67 4.94 -15.67 -10.15
C THR A 67 5.01 -14.15 -10.18
N THR A 68 5.52 -13.59 -11.27
CA THR A 68 5.52 -12.15 -11.52
C THR A 68 4.84 -11.84 -12.85
N VAL A 69 4.33 -10.63 -12.99
CA VAL A 69 3.84 -10.09 -14.26
C VAL A 69 4.69 -8.89 -14.64
N GLN A 70 5.04 -8.78 -15.91
CA GLN A 70 5.67 -7.56 -16.43
C GLN A 70 4.57 -6.59 -16.86
N GLY A 71 4.75 -5.31 -16.52
CA GLY A 71 3.77 -4.30 -16.85
C GLY A 71 3.80 -3.95 -18.33
N ASN A 72 2.75 -4.31 -19.08
CA ASN A 72 2.52 -3.82 -20.44
C ASN A 72 1.97 -2.39 -20.36
N ARG A 73 2.78 -1.42 -19.90
CA ARG A 73 2.41 -0.02 -20.09
C ARG A 73 2.50 0.26 -21.58
N SER A 74 1.35 0.21 -22.28
CA SER A 74 1.26 0.91 -23.56
C SER A 74 1.71 2.34 -23.29
N ALA A 75 2.76 2.79 -23.97
CA ALA A 75 3.11 4.20 -23.97
C ALA A 75 1.82 4.96 -24.30
N LYS A 76 1.38 5.83 -23.39
CA LYS A 76 0.28 6.74 -23.70
C LYS A 76 0.69 7.47 -24.98
N LYS A 77 -0.07 7.29 -26.07
CA LYS A 77 -0.03 8.18 -27.24
C LYS A 77 -0.54 9.56 -26.81
#